data_AF-U2KZA0-F1
#
_entry.id   AF-U2KZA0-F1
#
_cell.length_a   1.000
_cell.length_b   1.000
_cell.length_c   1.000
_cell.angle_alpha   90.00
_cell.angle_beta   90.00
_cell.angle_gamma   90.00
#
_symmetry.space_group_name_H-M   'P 1'
#
loop_
_entity.id
_entity.type
_entity.pdbx_description
1 polymer ?
#
loop_
_entity_poly.entity_id
_entity_poly.type
_entity_poly.pdbx_seq_one_letter_code
_entity_poly.pdbx_strand_id
1 'polypeptide(L)'
;MPYIPYTEEEKQLANSVDLTEFLRMRGEKLEKVGREYKLIYYDGSGKHDSIMIHGAAWFDHKNQVGGGAIQFMRYFYGMDFQTAMNELLGRSVAPIAHSPPKAAVQEKKIKKFHLPKANENMHRVYAYLIKQRFISPEIITHFAK
;
A
#
# COMPACT_ATOMS: atom_id res chain seq x y z
N MET A 1 12.26 24.08 7.17
CA MET A 1 11.50 25.01 6.31
C MET A 1 10.77 26.01 7.19
N PRO A 2 10.67 27.29 6.80
CA PRO A 2 9.86 28.29 7.50
C PRO A 2 8.37 27.92 7.47
N TYR A 3 7.62 28.32 8.49
CA TYR A 3 6.17 28.08 8.56
C TYR A 3 5.45 28.96 7.53
N ILE A 4 4.71 28.34 6.61
CA ILE A 4 3.82 29.02 5.67
C ILE A 4 2.38 28.78 6.16
N PRO A 5 1.64 29.83 6.56
CA PRO A 5 0.24 29.66 6.95
C PRO A 5 -0.60 29.34 5.71
N TYR A 6 -1.41 28.29 5.81
CA TYR A 6 -2.46 27.99 4.83
C TYR A 6 -3.82 28.23 5.45
N THR A 7 -4.73 28.84 4.71
CA THR A 7 -6.13 29.04 5.14
C THR A 7 -6.86 27.70 5.18
N GLU A 8 -7.96 27.63 5.95
CA GLU A 8 -8.79 26.41 5.96
C GLU A 8 -9.41 26.15 4.57
N GLU A 9 -9.73 27.20 3.82
CA GLU A 9 -10.23 27.09 2.45
C GLU A 9 -9.19 26.46 1.51
N GLU A 10 -7.91 26.86 1.63
CA GLU A 10 -6.83 26.26 0.85
C GLU A 10 -6.66 24.77 1.18
N LYS A 11 -6.77 24.39 2.45
CA LYS A 11 -6.68 22.98 2.87
C LYS A 11 -7.86 22.16 2.34
N GLN A 12 -9.07 22.73 2.36
CA GLN A 12 -10.25 22.08 1.81
C GLN A 12 -10.12 21.92 0.29
N LEU A 13 -9.68 22.96 -0.41
CA LEU A 13 -9.46 22.93 -1.85
C LEU A 13 -8.43 21.86 -2.21
N ALA A 14 -7.27 21.84 -1.56
CA ALA A 14 -6.24 20.83 -1.79
C ALA A 14 -6.73 19.41 -1.51
N ASN A 15 -7.56 19.19 -0.48
CA ASN A 15 -8.15 17.88 -0.19
C ASN A 15 -9.32 17.50 -1.11
N SER A 16 -9.87 18.44 -1.88
CA SER A 16 -10.97 18.21 -2.83
C SER A 16 -10.50 17.88 -4.25
N VAL A 17 -9.20 17.99 -4.53
CA VAL A 17 -8.60 17.65 -5.83
C VAL A 17 -8.89 16.20 -6.19
N ASP A 18 -9.40 15.95 -7.41
CA ASP A 18 -9.59 14.58 -7.90
C ASP A 18 -8.24 13.91 -8.09
N LEU A 19 -7.94 12.95 -7.21
CA LEU A 19 -6.71 12.18 -7.25
C LEU A 19 -6.59 11.37 -8.54
N THR A 20 -7.71 10.95 -9.12
CA THR A 20 -7.70 10.17 -10.36
C THR A 20 -7.09 10.96 -11.51
N GLU A 21 -7.57 12.19 -11.72
CA GLU A 21 -7.05 13.06 -12.78
C GLU A 21 -5.64 13.53 -12.45
N PHE A 22 -5.39 13.92 -11.20
CA PHE A 22 -4.08 14.34 -10.73
C PHE A 22 -2.99 13.29 -11.02
N LEU A 23 -3.25 12.03 -10.67
CA LEU A 23 -2.29 10.94 -10.85
C LEU A 23 -2.11 10.57 -12.33
N ARG A 24 -3.18 10.65 -13.15
CA ARG A 24 -3.06 10.46 -14.60
C ARG A 24 -2.19 11.52 -15.25
N MET A 25 -2.38 12.80 -14.88
CA MET A 25 -1.54 13.89 -15.38
C MET A 25 -0.06 13.68 -15.00
N ARG A 26 0.20 13.03 -13.86
CA ARG A 26 1.54 12.67 -13.41
C ARG A 26 2.12 11.41 -14.08
N GLY A 27 1.34 10.73 -14.93
CA GLY A 27 1.76 9.52 -15.63
C GLY A 27 1.67 8.24 -14.79
N GLU A 28 0.98 8.27 -13.65
CA GLU A 28 0.74 7.07 -12.85
C GLU A 28 -0.22 6.11 -13.54
N LYS A 29 -0.03 4.81 -13.31
CA LYS A 29 -0.87 3.77 -13.90
C LYS A 29 -2.08 3.50 -13.02
N LEU A 30 -3.26 3.87 -13.51
CA LEU A 30 -4.54 3.56 -12.88
C LEU A 30 -5.30 2.51 -13.69
N GLU A 31 -5.82 1.49 -13.00
CA GLU A 31 -6.73 0.49 -13.57
C GLU A 31 -8.15 0.74 -13.07
N LYS A 32 -9.14 0.77 -13.95
CA LYS A 32 -10.54 1.02 -13.55
C LYS A 32 -11.16 -0.23 -12.94
N VAL A 33 -11.74 -0.10 -11.75
CA VAL A 33 -12.45 -1.18 -11.04
C VAL A 33 -13.83 -0.67 -10.63
N GLY A 34 -14.85 -0.97 -11.44
CA GLY A 34 -16.21 -0.47 -11.21
C GLY A 34 -16.29 1.06 -11.27
N ARG A 35 -16.61 1.68 -10.14
CA ARG A 35 -16.69 3.16 -9.97
C ARG A 35 -15.39 3.76 -9.42
N GLU A 36 -14.41 2.93 -9.08
CA GLU A 36 -13.15 3.34 -8.45
C GLU A 36 -11.97 3.03 -9.37
N TYR A 37 -10.79 3.47 -8.95
CA TYR A 37 -9.54 3.22 -9.64
C TYR A 37 -8.54 2.55 -8.70
N LYS A 38 -7.80 1.60 -9.24
CA LYS A 38 -6.70 0.94 -8.56
C LYS A 38 -5.38 1.53 -9.03
N LEU A 39 -4.53 1.95 -8.11
CA LEU A 39 -3.19 2.45 -8.41
C LEU A 39 -2.21 1.28 -8.55
N ILE A 40 -1.57 1.18 -9.71
CA ILE A 40 -0.56 0.18 -10.01
C ILE A 40 0.82 0.79 -9.82
N TYR A 41 1.59 0.29 -8.85
CA TYR A 41 2.85 0.87 -8.44
C TYR A 41 3.93 -0.19 -8.18
N TYR A 42 5.21 0.16 -8.25
CA TYR A 42 6.34 -0.77 -8.15
C TYR A 42 7.35 -0.35 -7.10
N ASP A 43 7.46 -1.07 -5.98
CA ASP A 43 8.51 -0.83 -4.97
C ASP A 43 9.60 -1.92 -5.00
N GLY A 44 10.55 -1.86 -4.06
CA GLY A 44 11.63 -2.86 -3.96
C GLY A 44 11.18 -4.31 -3.71
N SER A 45 9.89 -4.54 -3.41
CA SER A 45 9.27 -5.87 -3.29
C SER A 45 8.47 -6.31 -4.51
N GLY A 46 8.33 -5.46 -5.53
CA GLY A 46 7.67 -5.77 -6.80
C GLY A 46 6.46 -4.90 -7.11
N LYS A 47 5.58 -5.41 -7.97
CA LYS A 47 4.33 -4.74 -8.39
C LYS A 47 3.29 -4.87 -7.28
N HIS A 48 2.62 -3.78 -6.95
CA HIS A 48 1.51 -3.72 -6.00
C HIS A 48 0.31 -3.02 -6.60
N ASP A 49 -0.84 -3.33 -6.02
CA ASP A 49 -2.14 -2.88 -6.47
C ASP A 49 -3.09 -2.68 -5.27
N SER A 50 -2.53 -2.45 -4.07
CA SER A 50 -3.29 -2.39 -2.81
C SER A 50 -4.00 -1.06 -2.56
N ILE A 51 -3.76 -0.05 -3.39
CA ILE A 51 -4.30 1.31 -3.21
C ILE A 51 -5.49 1.53 -4.15
N MET A 52 -6.65 1.78 -3.56
CA MET A 52 -7.88 2.17 -4.23
C MET A 52 -8.08 3.68 -4.11
N ILE A 53 -8.59 4.30 -5.18
CA ILE A 53 -8.83 5.75 -5.31
C ILE A 53 -10.28 5.96 -5.72
N HIS A 54 -10.94 6.89 -5.03
CA HIS A 54 -12.29 7.33 -5.32
C HIS A 54 -12.38 8.85 -5.18
N GLY A 55 -12.39 9.55 -6.33
CA GLY A 55 -12.36 11.01 -6.36
C GLY A 55 -11.12 11.55 -5.64
N ALA A 56 -11.31 12.36 -4.61
CA ALA A 56 -10.23 12.92 -3.80
C ALA A 56 -9.77 12.03 -2.63
N ALA A 57 -10.43 10.89 -2.43
CA ALA A 57 -10.15 9.95 -1.35
C ALA A 57 -9.40 8.72 -1.85
N TRP A 58 -8.65 8.08 -0.96
CA TRP A 58 -7.92 6.85 -1.24
C TRP A 58 -7.84 5.96 -0.01
N PHE A 59 -7.57 4.67 -0.25
CA PHE A 59 -7.35 3.68 0.80
C PHE A 59 -6.34 2.62 0.36
N ASP A 60 -5.34 2.32 1.20
CA ASP A 60 -4.39 1.23 1.04
C ASP A 60 -4.80 0.03 1.89
N HIS A 61 -5.30 -1.01 1.22
CA HIS A 61 -5.75 -2.23 1.87
C HIS A 61 -4.63 -3.04 2.52
N LYS A 62 -3.37 -2.88 2.07
CA LYS A 62 -2.22 -3.60 2.66
C LYS A 62 -1.85 -3.02 4.02
N ASN A 63 -1.89 -1.69 4.16
CA ASN A 63 -1.45 -0.99 5.36
C ASN A 63 -2.62 -0.48 6.23
N GLN A 64 -3.86 -0.62 5.76
CA GLN A 64 -5.08 -0.16 6.44
C GLN A 64 -5.03 1.35 6.75
N VAL A 65 -4.58 2.14 5.78
CA VAL A 65 -4.48 3.60 5.88
C VAL A 65 -5.21 4.22 4.68
N GLY A 66 -5.91 5.32 4.92
CA GLY A 66 -6.51 6.11 3.86
C GLY A 66 -6.67 7.57 4.28
N GLY A 67 -7.25 8.38 3.40
CA GLY A 67 -7.49 9.79 3.66
C GLY A 67 -7.79 10.58 2.40
N GLY A 68 -7.63 11.91 2.50
CA GLY A 68 -7.74 12.82 1.37
C GLY A 68 -6.44 12.98 0.58
N ALA A 69 -6.48 13.84 -0.43
CA ALA A 69 -5.37 14.05 -1.35
C ALA A 69 -4.07 14.51 -0.68
N ILE A 70 -4.12 15.40 0.33
CA ILE A 70 -2.90 15.83 1.03
C ILE A 70 -2.23 14.64 1.73
N GLN A 71 -3.02 13.79 2.39
CA GLN A 71 -2.50 12.61 3.07
C GLN A 71 -1.95 11.59 2.07
N PHE A 72 -2.56 11.47 0.89
CA PHE A 72 -2.03 10.65 -0.20
C PHE A 72 -0.62 11.09 -0.57
N MET A 73 -0.43 12.39 -0.85
CA MET A 73 0.86 12.94 -1.28
C MET A 73 1.96 12.67 -0.25
N ARG A 74 1.65 12.85 1.02
CA ARG A 74 2.58 12.54 2.11
C ARG A 74 2.87 11.05 2.24
N TYR A 75 1.85 10.21 2.05
CA TYR A 75 1.96 8.77 2.23
C TYR A 75 2.68 8.06 1.07
N PHE A 76 2.27 8.35 -0.16
CA PHE A 76 2.72 7.66 -1.36
C PHE A 76 4.03 8.23 -1.91
N TYR A 77 4.12 9.57 -1.99
CA TYR A 77 5.31 10.27 -2.47
C TYR A 77 6.29 10.67 -1.35
N GLY A 78 5.94 10.46 -0.08
CA GLY A 78 6.82 10.84 1.04
C GLY A 78 7.01 12.35 1.20
N MET A 79 6.12 13.16 0.62
CA MET A 79 6.21 14.62 0.69
C MET A 79 5.93 15.15 2.10
N ASP A 80 6.48 16.32 2.41
CA ASP A 80 6.03 17.09 3.55
C ASP A 80 4.71 17.81 3.23
N PHE A 81 4.08 18.39 4.25
CA PHE A 81 2.77 19.03 4.10
C PHE A 81 2.82 20.24 3.15
N GLN A 82 3.86 21.07 3.22
CA GLN A 82 3.93 22.29 2.41
C GLN A 82 4.12 21.95 0.93
N THR A 83 4.99 20.98 0.62
CA THR A 83 5.18 20.50 -0.75
C THR A 83 3.90 19.87 -1.30
N ALA A 84 3.22 19.02 -0.52
CA ALA A 84 1.94 18.44 -0.93
C ALA A 84 0.88 19.51 -1.23
N MET A 85 0.77 20.54 -0.38
CA MET A 85 -0.14 21.67 -0.57
C MET A 85 0.18 22.46 -1.84
N ASN A 86 1.44 22.80 -2.07
CA ASN A 86 1.83 23.60 -3.23
C ASN A 86 1.62 22.84 -4.55
N GLU A 87 1.84 21.52 -4.56
CA GLU A 87 1.55 20.65 -5.71
C GLU A 87 0.05 20.54 -5.99
N LEU A 88 -0.76 20.27 -4.97
CA LEU A 88 -2.22 20.12 -5.12
C LEU A 88 -2.91 21.44 -5.50
N LEU A 89 -2.39 22.57 -5.03
CA LEU A 89 -2.89 23.91 -5.39
C LEU A 89 -2.29 24.46 -6.70
N GLY A 90 -1.42 23.70 -7.38
CA GLY A 90 -0.79 24.13 -8.64
C GLY A 90 0.18 25.31 -8.51
N ARG A 91 0.68 25.60 -7.30
CA ARG A 91 1.65 26.68 -7.00
C ARG A 91 3.08 26.31 -7.38
N SER A 92 3.39 25.02 -7.40
CA SER A 92 4.66 24.48 -7.87
C SER A 92 4.42 23.23 -8.69
N VAL A 93 5.15 23.11 -9.79
CA VAL A 93 5.25 21.86 -10.55
C VAL A 93 6.65 21.34 -10.32
N ALA A 94 6.82 20.43 -9.36
CA ALA A 94 8.09 19.72 -9.24
C ALA A 94 8.38 19.01 -10.58
N PRO A 95 9.66 18.88 -10.99
CA PRO A 95 10.02 18.06 -12.14
C PRO A 95 9.36 16.70 -11.97
N ILE A 96 8.84 16.14 -13.07
CA ILE A 96 8.15 14.85 -13.13
C ILE A 96 9.11 13.78 -12.62
N ALA A 97 9.17 13.62 -11.30
CA ALA A 97 9.85 12.53 -10.68
C ALA A 97 8.91 11.36 -10.90
N HIS A 98 9.18 10.60 -11.96
CA HIS A 98 8.77 9.20 -12.04
C HIS A 98 9.37 8.52 -10.81
N SER A 99 8.68 8.63 -9.68
CA SER A 99 9.24 8.28 -8.38
C SER A 99 8.95 6.81 -8.16
N PRO A 100 9.96 6.01 -7.81
CA PRO A 100 9.72 4.71 -7.21
C PRO A 100 8.84 4.96 -5.97
N PRO A 101 7.68 4.31 -5.84
CA PRO A 101 6.72 4.55 -4.78
C PRO A 101 7.32 4.20 -3.43
N LYS A 102 6.91 5.00 -2.44
CA LYS A 102 6.97 4.71 -1.01
C LYS A 102 8.33 4.20 -0.53
N ALA A 103 9.20 5.17 -0.24
CA ALA A 103 10.43 5.07 0.54
C ALA A 103 10.98 3.65 0.59
N ALA A 104 11.92 3.33 -0.30
CA ALA A 104 12.67 2.07 -0.34
C ALA A 104 12.82 1.52 1.08
N VAL A 105 11.88 0.66 1.49
CA VAL A 105 11.98 -0.06 2.75
C VAL A 105 13.18 -0.92 2.45
N GLN A 106 14.31 -0.55 3.04
CA GLN A 106 15.62 -1.18 2.83
C GLN A 106 15.37 -2.63 2.52
N GLU A 107 15.70 -3.04 1.28
CA GLU A 107 15.44 -4.39 0.80
C GLU A 107 15.82 -5.34 1.93
N LYS A 108 14.81 -5.85 2.66
CA LYS A 108 15.07 -6.88 3.65
C LYS A 108 15.50 -8.02 2.78
N LYS A 109 16.83 -8.20 2.65
CA LYS A 109 17.47 -9.22 1.81
C LYS A 109 16.55 -10.43 1.84
N ILE A 110 15.86 -10.66 0.73
CA ILE A 110 14.81 -11.67 0.68
C ILE A 110 15.53 -12.95 1.05
N LYS A 111 15.31 -13.42 2.29
CA LYS A 111 15.90 -14.69 2.72
C LYS A 111 15.30 -15.71 1.78
N LYS A 112 16.14 -16.27 0.92
CA LYS A 112 15.71 -17.31 -0.01
C LYS A 112 15.02 -18.37 0.83
N PHE A 113 13.76 -18.65 0.51
CA PHE A 113 13.01 -19.67 1.22
C PHE A 113 13.69 -21.01 0.93
N HIS A 114 14.12 -21.68 2.00
CA HIS A 114 14.67 -23.02 1.93
C HIS A 114 13.77 -23.92 2.76
N LEU A 115 13.26 -24.97 2.15
CA LEU A 115 12.51 -25.99 2.88
C LEU A 115 13.44 -26.63 3.92
N PRO A 116 13.03 -26.74 5.19
CA PRO A 116 13.77 -27.52 6.16
C PRO A 116 13.76 -28.99 5.75
N LYS A 117 14.74 -29.75 6.25
CA LYS A 117 14.74 -31.22 6.10
C LYS A 117 13.41 -31.78 6.62
N ALA A 118 12.78 -32.66 5.84
CA ALA A 118 11.56 -33.34 6.25
C ALA A 118 11.78 -34.09 7.58
N ASN A 119 10.79 -34.05 8.48
CA ASN A 119 10.82 -34.85 9.69
C ASN A 119 10.67 -36.34 9.34
N GLU A 120 11.27 -37.20 10.17
CA GLU A 120 11.23 -38.66 9.98
C GLU A 120 9.82 -39.24 10.18
N ASN A 121 8.99 -38.60 10.99
CA ASN A 121 7.62 -39.03 11.27
C ASN A 121 6.67 -37.84 11.49
N MET A 122 5.37 -38.13 11.49
CA MET A 122 4.31 -37.13 11.65
C MET A 122 3.85 -36.91 13.10
N HIS A 123 4.52 -37.50 14.11
CA HIS A 123 4.01 -37.51 15.49
C HIS A 123 3.83 -36.09 16.04
N ARG A 124 4.77 -35.20 15.77
CA ARG A 124 4.70 -33.79 16.19
C ARG A 124 3.54 -33.05 15.51
N VAL A 125 3.27 -33.36 14.25
CA VAL A 125 2.18 -32.77 13.48
C VAL A 125 0.83 -33.24 14.04
N TYR A 126 0.68 -34.55 14.25
CA TYR A 126 -0.53 -35.12 14.87
C TYR A 126 -0.81 -34.52 16.24
N ALA A 127 0.20 -34.46 17.11
CA ALA A 127 0.05 -33.87 18.44
C ALA A 127 -0.37 -32.39 18.37
N TYR A 128 0.21 -31.61 17.45
CA TYR A 128 -0.15 -30.21 17.26
C TYR A 128 -1.60 -30.04 16.79
N LEU A 129 -1.99 -30.77 15.75
CA LEU A 129 -3.32 -30.66 15.15
C LEU A 129 -4.43 -31.13 16.11
N ILE A 130 -4.20 -32.21 16.86
CA ILE A 130 -5.17 -32.73 17.83
C ILE A 130 -5.21 -31.85 19.09
N LYS A 131 -4.05 -31.58 19.72
CA LYS A 131 -4.01 -30.96 21.06
C LYS A 131 -4.10 -29.44 21.06
N GLN A 132 -3.68 -28.77 19.98
CA GLN A 132 -3.66 -27.29 19.92
C GLN A 132 -4.66 -26.73 18.92
N ARG A 133 -4.97 -27.48 17.86
CA ARG A 133 -5.96 -27.07 16.85
C ARG A 133 -7.29 -27.81 16.98
N PHE A 134 -7.39 -28.79 17.88
CA PHE A 134 -8.61 -29.53 18.22
C PHE A 134 -9.31 -30.16 17.01
N ILE A 135 -8.53 -30.59 16.02
CA ILE A 135 -9.04 -31.29 14.84
C ILE A 135 -9.20 -32.77 15.21
N SER A 136 -10.32 -33.37 14.80
CA SER A 136 -10.59 -34.79 15.04
C SER A 136 -9.46 -35.66 14.47
N PRO A 137 -8.95 -36.66 15.23
CA PRO A 137 -7.93 -37.58 14.75
C PRO A 137 -8.32 -38.28 13.44
N GLU A 138 -9.60 -38.65 13.27
CA GLU A 138 -10.09 -39.33 12.08
C GLU A 138 -9.96 -38.47 10.81
N ILE A 139 -10.22 -37.18 10.92
CA ILE A 139 -10.05 -36.22 9.82
C ILE A 139 -8.57 -36.13 9.46
N ILE A 140 -7.68 -36.02 10.45
CA ILE A 140 -6.24 -35.92 10.20
C ILE A 140 -5.74 -37.19 9.51
N THR A 141 -6.12 -38.37 10.00
CA THR A 141 -5.71 -39.66 9.43
C THR A 141 -6.24 -39.87 8.02
N HIS A 142 -7.43 -39.37 7.69
CA HIS A 142 -7.96 -39.45 6.33
C HIS A 142 -7.07 -38.69 5.32
N PHE A 143 -6.55 -37.52 5.70
CA PHE A 143 -5.75 -36.67 4.81
C PHE A 143 -4.24 -36.88 4.91
N ALA A 144 -3.74 -37.42 6.02
CA ALA A 144 -2.34 -37.75 6.21
C ALA A 144 -2.03 -39.14 5.63
N LYS A 145 -1.62 -39.18 4.35
CA LYS A 145 -1.02 -40.36 3.68
C LYS A 145 0.44 -40.12 3.39
#